data_AF-A0A952D971-F1
#
_entry.id   AF-A0A952D971-F1
#
_cell.length_a   1.000
_cell.length_b   1.000
_cell.length_c   1.000
_cell.angle_alpha   90.00
_cell.angle_beta   90.00
_cell.angle_gamma   90.00
#
_symmetry.space_group_name_H-M   'P 1'
#
loop_
_entity.id
_entity.type
_entity.pdbx_description
1 polymer ?
#
loop_
_entity_poly.entity_id
_entity_poly.type
_entity_poly.pdbx_seq_one_letter_code
_entity_poly.pdbx_strand_id
1 'polypeptide(L)' 'MSDAPAAPAPRAEDLPCDYCGGGPLVWRKCKLICEQCRQINKSCADL' A
#
# COMPACT_ATOMS: atom_id res chain seq x y z
N MET A 1 7.60 -11.39 31.90
CA MET A 1 6.73 -10.52 31.07
C MET A 1 7.16 -10.75 29.64
N SER A 2 6.33 -11.42 28.83
CA SER A 2 6.70 -11.74 27.45
C SER A 2 6.42 -10.52 26.59
N ASP A 3 7.48 -9.79 26.25
CA ASP A 3 7.46 -8.74 25.23
C ASP A 3 7.28 -9.44 23.88
N ALA A 4 6.04 -9.55 23.41
CA ALA A 4 5.77 -10.04 22.07
C ALA A 4 6.21 -8.93 21.09
N PRO A 5 7.11 -9.20 20.13
CA PRO A 5 7.52 -8.17 19.19
C PRO A 5 6.30 -7.69 18.43
N ALA A 6 6.06 -6.37 18.47
CA ALA A 6 5.01 -5.75 17.69
C ALA A 6 5.21 -6.13 16.21
N ALA A 7 4.15 -6.66 15.58
CA ALA A 7 4.20 -6.97 14.16
C ALA A 7 4.59 -5.71 13.38
N PRO A 8 5.44 -5.83 12.34
CA PRO A 8 5.78 -4.69 11.51
C PRO A 8 4.51 -4.07 10.91
N ALA A 9 4.49 -2.74 10.83
CA ALA A 9 3.38 -2.02 10.19
C ALA A 9 3.20 -2.53 8.74
N PRO A 10 1.95 -2.64 8.25
CA PRO A 10 1.68 -3.06 6.89
C PRO A 10 2.32 -2.09 5.90
N ARG A 11 2.89 -2.61 4.82
CA ARG A 11 3.47 -1.76 3.77
C ARG A 11 2.34 -1.16 2.95
N ALA A 12 2.64 -0.09 2.21
CA ALA A 12 1.63 0.58 1.41
C ALA A 12 1.05 -0.34 0.32
N GLU A 13 1.85 -1.25 -0.24
CA GLU A 13 1.39 -2.28 -1.18
C GLU A 13 0.44 -3.34 -0.58
N ASP A 14 0.42 -3.50 0.76
CA ASP A 14 -0.45 -4.46 1.45
C ASP A 14 -1.84 -3.85 1.75
N LEU A 15 -2.02 -2.55 1.54
CA LEU A 15 -3.28 -1.86 1.79
C LEU A 15 -4.25 -2.06 0.62
N PRO A 16 -5.57 -2.08 0.89
CA PRO A 16 -6.57 -2.05 -0.16
C PRO A 16 -6.48 -0.73 -0.94
N CYS A 17 -6.89 -0.75 -2.20
CA CYS A 17 -6.95 0.48 -2.98
C CYS A 17 -7.98 1.45 -2.39
N ASP A 18 -7.60 2.70 -2.14
CA ASP A 18 -8.45 3.77 -1.60
C ASP A 18 -9.62 4.14 -2.54
N TYR A 19 -9.50 3.82 -3.83
CA TYR A 19 -10.50 4.17 -4.84
C TYR A 19 -11.54 3.08 -5.06
N CYS A 20 -11.11 1.84 -5.31
CA CYS A 20 -12.02 0.71 -5.58
C CYS A 20 -12.21 -0.22 -4.37
N GLY A 21 -11.55 0.06 -3.24
CA GLY A 21 -11.65 -0.72 -2.02
C GLY A 21 -10.93 -2.08 -2.07
N GLY A 22 -10.14 -2.35 -3.11
CA GLY A 22 -9.51 -3.66 -3.30
C GLY A 22 -8.56 -3.73 -4.48
N GLY A 23 -8.00 -4.93 -4.69
CA GLY A 23 -7.05 -5.22 -5.75
C GLY A 23 -5.60 -4.99 -5.35
N PRO A 24 -4.65 -5.70 -5.99
CA PRO A 24 -3.23 -5.55 -5.68
C PRO A 24 -2.74 -4.16 -6.06
N LEU A 25 -2.01 -3.55 -5.12
CA LEU A 25 -1.30 -2.30 -5.32
C LEU A 25 0.16 -2.61 -5.68
N VAL A 26 0.68 -1.97 -6.73
CA VAL A 26 2.06 -2.17 -7.19
C VAL A 26 2.81 -0.85 -7.31
N TRP A 27 4.04 -0.83 -6.80
CA TRP A 27 4.94 0.30 -7.03
C TRP A 27 5.49 0.27 -8.45
N ARG A 28 5.14 1.29 -9.23
CA ARG A 28 5.71 1.56 -10.54
C ARG A 28 6.51 2.86 -10.45
N LYS A 29 7.83 2.72 -10.45
CA LYS A 29 8.77 3.84 -10.23
C LYS A 29 8.50 4.48 -8.86
N CYS A 30 7.86 5.65 -8.84
CA CYS A 30 7.53 6.41 -7.63
C CYS A 30 6.02 6.52 -7.39
N LYS A 31 5.21 5.62 -7.94
CA LYS A 31 3.75 5.66 -7.80
C LYS A 31 3.23 4.28 -7.41
N LEU A 32 2.36 4.25 -6.41
CA LEU A 32 1.62 3.07 -6.00
C LEU A 32 0.32 3.02 -6.79
N ILE A 33 0.25 2.10 -7.74
CA ILE A 33 -0.85 2.00 -8.71
C ILE A 33 -1.65 0.74 -8.42
N CYS A 34 -2.98 0.85 -8.41
CA CYS A 34 -3.85 -0.31 -8.36
C CYS A 34 -3.90 -1.01 -9.73
N GLU A 35 -3.61 -2.31 -9.80
CA GLU A 35 -3.67 -3.03 -11.08
C GLU A 35 -5.11 -3.23 -11.59
N GLN A 36 -6.11 -3.02 -10.73
CA GLN A 36 -7.52 -3.22 -11.06
C GLN A 36 -8.17 -1.96 -11.65
N CYS A 37 -8.10 -0.83 -10.94
CA CYS A 37 -8.70 0.44 -11.39
C CYS A 37 -7.70 1.40 -12.05
N ARG A 38 -6.40 1.08 -12.04
CA ARG A 38 -5.30 1.91 -12.56
C ARG A 38 -5.16 3.29 -11.91
N GLN A 39 -5.78 3.51 -10.76
CA GLN A 39 -5.62 4.74 -9.97
C GLN A 39 -4.31 4.73 -9.18
N ILE A 40 -3.74 5.93 -9.00
CA ILE A 40 -2.54 6.15 -8.19
C ILE A 40 -3.02 6.41 -6.76
N ASN A 41 -2.67 5.51 -5.83
CA ASN A 41 -3.08 5.61 -4.42
C ASN A 41 -2.10 6.45 -3.62
N LYS A 42 -0.80 6.23 -3.84
CA LYS A 42 0.28 7.00 -3.22
C LYS A 42 1.36 7.29 -4.25
N SER A 43 2.18 8.27 -3.94
CA SER A 43 3.38 8.56 -4.71
C SER A 43 4.56 8.77 -3.76
N CYS A 44 5.80 8.64 -4.22
CA CYS A 44 6.96 8.96 -3.38
C CYS A 44 7.08 10.46 -3.07
N ALA A 45 6.20 11.31 -3.62
CA ALA A 45 6.07 12.69 -3.19
C ALA A 45 5.19 12.83 -1.93
N ASP A 46 4.42 11.80 -1.59
CA ASP A 46 3.65 11.69 -0.33
C ASP A 46 4.48 11.06 0.82
N LEU A 47 5.71 10.60 0.53
CA LEU A 47 6.62 10.02 1.51
C LEU A 47 7.59 11.06 2.08
#